data_AF-A0A1F5L313-F1
#
_entry.id   AF-A0A1F5L313-F1
#
_cell.length_a   1.000
_cell.length_b   1.000
_cell.length_c   1.000
_cell.angle_alpha   90.00
_cell.angle_beta   90.00
_cell.angle_gamma   90.00
#
_symmetry.space_group_name_H-M   'P 1'
#
loop_
_entity.id
_entity.type
_entity.pdbx_description
1 polymer ?
#
loop_
_entity_poly.entity_id
_entity_poly.type
_entity_poly.pdbx_seq_one_letter_code
_entity_poly.pdbx_strand_id
1 'polypeptide(L)'
;MNPFVRKVWHRVGLVSELPNLDDGKIAPRCKAFKIPIGQSPVEAELDMPGDLKDQVMVFKYKDKVHAIDHQCPHSSFPLSQGHLFDIEDFGIVLSTGITCPKHNWSFDIFSGRADRGNYTLKVWEVQLRDCGDTDKEVWVRRKQRIG
;
A
#
# COMPACT_ATOMS: atom_id res chain seq x y z
N MET A 1 22.14 -7.66 9.25
CA MET A 1 21.30 -6.69 8.51
C MET A 1 22.23 -5.64 7.92
N ASN A 2 22.18 -5.42 6.60
CA ASN A 2 23.12 -4.52 5.93
C ASN A 2 22.65 -3.06 6.09
N PRO A 3 23.39 -2.18 6.78
CA PRO A 3 22.96 -0.80 7.09
C PRO A 3 22.88 0.14 5.86
N PHE A 4 23.19 -0.37 4.67
CA PHE A 4 23.29 0.40 3.42
C PHE A 4 22.20 0.07 2.39
N VAL A 5 21.05 -0.50 2.77
CA VAL A 5 19.89 -0.51 1.85
C VAL A 5 19.52 0.96 1.60
N ARG A 6 19.97 1.49 0.46
CA ARG A 6 19.85 2.91 0.13
C ARG A 6 18.38 3.31 0.25
N LYS A 7 18.15 4.35 1.04
CA LYS A 7 16.87 4.97 1.36
C LYS A 7 16.39 5.76 0.14
N VAL A 8 16.02 5.06 -0.93
CA VAL A 8 15.66 5.68 -2.22
C VAL A 8 14.14 5.85 -2.28
N TRP A 9 13.72 7.06 -2.65
CA TRP A 9 12.35 7.34 -3.03
C TRP A 9 12.14 6.92 -4.49
N HIS A 10 11.04 6.22 -4.76
CA HIS A 10 10.68 5.76 -6.08
C HIS A 10 9.41 6.48 -6.56
N ARG A 11 9.47 7.13 -7.72
CA ARG A 11 8.29 7.72 -8.37
C ARG A 11 7.43 6.60 -8.94
N VAL A 12 6.14 6.61 -8.63
CA VAL A 12 5.18 5.56 -9.02
C VAL A 12 3.99 6.08 -9.82
N GLY A 13 3.97 7.37 -10.17
CA GLY A 13 2.94 7.95 -11.03
C GLY A 13 2.48 9.31 -10.56
N LEU A 14 1.33 9.74 -11.05
CA LEU A 14 0.66 10.98 -10.67
C LEU A 14 -0.53 10.71 -9.74
N VAL A 15 -0.95 11.71 -8.97
CA VAL A 15 -2.14 11.59 -8.11
C VAL A 15 -3.41 11.44 -8.95
N SER A 16 -3.52 12.12 -10.09
CA SER A 16 -4.68 12.00 -10.99
C SER A 16 -4.89 10.60 -11.59
N GLU A 17 -3.83 9.79 -11.66
CA GLU A 17 -3.88 8.40 -12.15
C GLU A 17 -4.47 7.43 -11.11
N LEU A 18 -4.68 7.88 -9.86
CA LEU A 18 -5.21 7.08 -8.77
C LEU A 18 -6.64 7.54 -8.43
N PRO A 19 -7.69 6.91 -9.00
CA PRO A 19 -9.07 7.25 -8.66
C PRO A 19 -9.34 7.00 -7.17
N ASN A 20 -10.20 7.83 -6.57
CA ASN A 20 -10.54 7.68 -5.16
C ASN A 20 -11.44 6.45 -4.91
N LEU A 21 -11.14 5.70 -3.86
CA LEU A 21 -11.79 4.44 -3.50
C LEU A 21 -12.92 4.64 -2.48
N ASP A 22 -14.01 5.34 -2.86
CA ASP A 22 -15.06 5.68 -1.90
C ASP A 22 -15.90 4.48 -1.41
N ASP A 23 -15.97 3.41 -2.20
CA ASP A 23 -16.73 2.18 -1.90
C ASP A 23 -15.88 1.07 -1.28
N GLY A 24 -14.61 1.35 -0.96
CA GLY A 24 -13.68 0.43 -0.31
C GLY A 24 -13.15 -0.71 -1.20
N LYS A 25 -13.58 -0.83 -2.46
CA LYS A 25 -13.09 -1.86 -3.39
C LYS A 25 -11.79 -1.42 -4.04
N ILE A 26 -10.73 -2.21 -3.87
CA ILE A 26 -9.37 -1.80 -4.27
C ILE A 26 -9.13 -2.00 -5.77
N ALA A 27 -9.23 -3.23 -6.27
CA ALA A 27 -9.13 -3.50 -7.70
C ALA A 27 -10.43 -3.10 -8.44
N PRO A 28 -10.34 -2.57 -9.67
CA PRO A 28 -9.14 -2.33 -10.49
C PRO A 28 -8.52 -0.92 -10.30
N ARG A 29 -8.88 -0.22 -9.23
CA ARG A 29 -8.61 1.22 -9.02
C ARG A 29 -7.32 1.50 -8.23
N CYS A 30 -6.43 0.52 -8.14
CA CYS A 30 -5.11 0.63 -7.53
C CYS A 30 -4.02 0.31 -8.56
N LYS A 31 -2.78 0.67 -8.23
CA LYS A 31 -1.60 0.26 -9.00
C LYS A 31 -0.67 -0.56 -8.13
N ALA A 32 0.04 -1.52 -8.71
CA ALA A 32 1.09 -2.26 -8.02
C ALA A 32 2.42 -2.09 -8.74
N PHE A 33 3.51 -2.06 -7.97
CA PHE A 33 4.87 -1.91 -8.50
C PHE A 33 5.79 -2.91 -7.84
N LYS A 34 6.54 -3.67 -8.64
CA LYS A 34 7.66 -4.48 -8.17
C LYS A 34 8.87 -3.57 -7.97
N ILE A 35 9.37 -3.48 -6.73
CA ILE A 35 10.53 -2.65 -6.38
C ILE A 35 11.56 -3.50 -5.62
N PRO A 36 12.39 -4.28 -6.34
CA PRO A 36 13.54 -4.95 -5.76
C PRO A 36 14.54 -3.95 -5.19
N ILE A 37 15.33 -4.38 -4.20
CA ILE A 37 16.35 -3.52 -3.58
C ILE A 37 17.34 -3.03 -4.64
N GLY A 38 17.47 -1.71 -4.77
CA GLY A 38 18.43 -1.07 -5.67
C GLY A 38 17.99 -0.98 -7.13
N GLN A 39 16.74 -1.32 -7.46
CA GLN A 39 16.19 -1.24 -8.82
C GLN A 39 15.09 -0.18 -8.93
N SER A 40 14.80 0.23 -10.15
CA SER A 40 13.68 1.12 -10.47
C SER A 40 12.34 0.37 -10.33
N PRO A 41 11.25 1.08 -10.00
CA PRO A 41 9.92 0.47 -9.93
C PRO A 41 9.47 0.00 -11.32
N VAL A 42 8.92 -1.21 -11.38
CA VAL A 42 8.24 -1.75 -12.57
C VAL A 42 6.79 -1.99 -12.22
N GLU A 43 5.86 -1.41 -12.98
CA GLU A 43 4.42 -1.62 -12.76
C GLU A 43 4.07 -3.10 -12.96
N ALA A 44 3.25 -3.64 -12.06
CA ALA A 44 2.86 -5.04 -12.01
C ALA A 44 1.38 -5.18 -12.38
N GLU A 45 1.06 -6.18 -13.20
CA GLU A 45 -0.31 -6.53 -13.55
C GLU A 45 -1.02 -7.19 -12.36
N LEU A 46 -2.22 -6.69 -12.03
CA LEU A 46 -3.00 -7.17 -10.87
C LEU A 46 -3.72 -8.50 -11.13
N ASP A 47 -4.05 -8.78 -12.40
CA ASP A 47 -4.90 -9.91 -12.78
C ASP A 47 -4.12 -11.21 -13.01
N MET A 48 -2.79 -11.14 -13.16
CA MET A 48 -1.97 -12.32 -13.37
C MET A 48 -1.51 -12.95 -12.04
N PRO A 49 -1.61 -14.29 -11.88
CA PRO A 49 -0.99 -14.98 -10.76
C PRO A 49 0.53 -14.87 -10.87
N GLY A 50 1.09 -13.86 -10.21
CA GLY A 50 2.52 -13.55 -10.22
C GLY A 50 3.15 -13.61 -8.83
N ASP A 51 4.48 -13.57 -8.80
CA ASP A 51 5.23 -13.39 -7.57
C ASP A 51 5.03 -11.97 -7.02
N LEU A 52 4.25 -11.87 -5.94
CA LEU A 52 3.95 -10.63 -5.22
C LEU A 52 5.12 -10.13 -4.36
N LYS A 53 6.21 -10.88 -4.29
CA LYS A 53 7.38 -10.50 -3.51
C LYS A 53 7.93 -9.15 -3.99
N ASP A 54 8.24 -8.31 -3.01
CA ASP A 54 8.75 -6.95 -3.20
C ASP A 54 7.79 -6.02 -3.99
N GLN A 55 6.51 -6.41 -4.12
CA GLN A 55 5.49 -5.53 -4.70
C GLN A 55 4.87 -4.60 -3.64
N VAL A 56 4.80 -3.32 -3.98
CA VAL A 56 4.02 -2.32 -3.26
C VAL A 56 2.73 -2.04 -4.02
N MET A 57 1.60 -2.01 -3.31
CA MET A 57 0.31 -1.60 -3.83
C MET A 57 0.05 -0.16 -3.39
N VAL A 58 -0.32 0.69 -4.34
CA VAL A 58 -0.56 2.12 -4.16
C VAL A 58 -1.99 2.45 -4.58
N PHE A 59 -2.72 3.15 -3.72
CA PHE A 59 -4.12 3.49 -3.94
C PHE A 59 -4.49 4.80 -3.26
N LYS A 60 -5.61 5.41 -3.69
CA LYS A 60 -6.16 6.63 -3.09
C LYS A 60 -7.47 6.28 -2.37
N TYR A 61 -7.55 6.55 -1.07
CA TYR A 61 -8.75 6.31 -0.25
C TYR A 61 -9.05 7.57 0.56
N LYS A 62 -10.30 8.05 0.51
CA LYS A 62 -10.75 9.29 1.17
C LYS A 62 -9.78 10.45 0.93
N ASP A 63 -9.46 10.66 -0.34
CA ASP A 63 -8.53 11.68 -0.80
C ASP A 63 -7.07 11.60 -0.34
N LYS A 64 -6.68 10.49 0.30
CA LYS A 64 -5.30 10.26 0.75
C LYS A 64 -4.67 9.10 -0.03
N VAL A 65 -3.41 9.27 -0.42
CA VAL A 65 -2.63 8.22 -1.08
C VAL A 65 -1.96 7.34 -0.04
N HIS A 66 -2.13 6.03 -0.19
CA HIS A 66 -1.59 5.00 0.68
C HIS A 66 -0.72 4.03 -0.12
N ALA A 67 0.28 3.46 0.55
CA ALA A 67 1.13 2.43 -0.03
C ALA A 67 1.43 1.33 1.01
N ILE A 68 1.18 0.07 0.65
CA ILE A 68 1.40 -1.11 1.49
C ILE A 68 1.99 -2.25 0.67
N ASP A 69 2.59 -3.26 1.31
CA ASP A 69 2.94 -4.50 0.60
C ASP A 69 1.69 -5.10 -0.06
N HIS A 70 1.79 -5.47 -1.33
CA HIS A 70 0.70 -6.12 -2.06
C HIS A 70 0.40 -7.53 -1.53
N GLN A 71 1.40 -8.15 -0.89
CA GLN A 71 1.34 -9.49 -0.33
C GLN A 71 0.76 -9.48 1.10
N CYS A 72 -0.35 -10.20 1.32
CA CYS A 72 -0.86 -10.43 2.67
C CYS A 72 0.17 -11.20 3.53
N PRO A 73 0.55 -10.69 4.72
CA PRO A 73 1.61 -11.30 5.54
C PRO A 73 1.24 -12.66 6.13
N HIS A 74 -0.04 -13.06 6.07
CA HIS A 74 -0.49 -14.38 6.54
C HIS A 74 -0.11 -15.51 5.56
N SER A 75 -0.49 -15.39 4.29
CA SER A 75 -0.36 -16.47 3.32
C SER A 75 -0.20 -15.98 1.88
N SER A 76 0.43 -14.81 1.72
CA SER A 76 0.80 -14.22 0.44
C SER A 76 -0.32 -13.98 -0.57
N PHE A 77 -1.56 -13.83 -0.12
CA PHE A 77 -2.68 -13.52 -1.01
C PHE A 77 -2.64 -12.05 -1.46
N PRO A 78 -2.99 -11.71 -2.71
CA PRO A 78 -2.99 -10.33 -3.21
C PRO A 78 -4.01 -9.48 -2.47
N LEU A 79 -3.53 -8.43 -1.81
CA LEU A 79 -4.37 -7.46 -1.11
C LEU A 79 -5.13 -6.51 -2.04
N SER A 80 -4.78 -6.45 -3.34
CA SER A 80 -5.59 -5.74 -4.34
C SER A 80 -7.01 -6.30 -4.48
N GLN A 81 -7.22 -7.56 -4.12
CA GLN A 81 -8.53 -8.19 -4.05
C GLN A 81 -9.22 -7.99 -2.68
N GLY A 82 -8.63 -7.18 -1.80
CA GLY A 82 -9.17 -6.85 -0.49
C GLY A 82 -10.23 -5.75 -0.52
N HIS A 83 -10.73 -5.46 0.68
CA HIS A 83 -11.72 -4.43 0.93
C HIS A 83 -11.22 -3.48 2.02
N LEU A 84 -11.27 -2.17 1.76
CA LEU A 84 -10.96 -1.12 2.72
C LEU A 84 -12.17 -0.81 3.59
N PHE A 85 -11.92 -0.49 4.85
CA PHE A 85 -12.96 -0.10 5.79
C PHE A 85 -12.41 0.91 6.80
N ASP A 86 -13.28 1.70 7.38
CA ASP A 86 -12.90 2.58 8.49
C ASP A 86 -12.82 1.78 9.79
N ILE A 87 -11.75 2.00 10.54
CA ILE A 87 -11.64 1.53 11.92
C ILE A 87 -12.24 2.63 12.78
N GLU A 88 -13.40 2.35 13.37
CA GLU A 88 -14.18 3.31 14.14
C GLU A 88 -14.34 2.87 15.60
N ASP A 89 -14.44 3.85 16.50
CA ASP A 89 -14.87 3.65 17.88
C ASP A 89 -15.88 4.76 18.24
N PHE A 90 -17.08 4.36 18.68
CA PHE A 90 -18.20 5.26 18.97
C PHE A 90 -18.49 6.33 17.89
N GLY A 91 -18.38 5.96 16.60
CA GLY A 91 -18.65 6.85 15.47
C GLY A 91 -17.51 7.81 15.12
N ILE A 92 -16.33 7.66 15.74
CA ILE A 92 -15.11 8.39 15.42
C ILE A 92 -14.21 7.47 14.58
N VAL A 93 -13.85 7.90 13.38
CA VAL A 93 -12.87 7.20 12.54
C VAL A 93 -11.47 7.37 13.15
N LEU A 94 -10.94 6.29 13.70
CA LEU A 94 -9.61 6.24 14.30
C LEU A 94 -8.52 5.92 13.29
N SER A 95 -8.83 5.08 12.29
CA SER A 95 -7.88 4.63 11.28
C SER A 95 -8.61 4.01 10.07
N THR A 96 -7.85 3.41 9.16
CA THR A 96 -8.37 2.66 8.01
C THR A 96 -7.75 1.27 8.00
N GLY A 97 -8.59 0.26 7.77
CA GLY A 97 -8.20 -1.12 7.66
C GLY A 97 -8.36 -1.67 6.25
N ILE A 98 -7.65 -2.75 5.95
CA ILE A 98 -7.83 -3.59 4.77
C ILE A 98 -8.10 -5.03 5.19
N THR A 99 -9.14 -5.65 4.63
CA THR A 99 -9.47 -7.06 4.87
C THR A 99 -9.04 -7.92 3.68
N CYS A 100 -8.22 -8.93 3.95
CA CYS A 100 -7.83 -9.95 2.99
C CYS A 100 -8.96 -10.99 2.82
N PRO A 101 -9.47 -11.24 1.60
CA PRO A 101 -10.66 -12.06 1.40
C PRO A 101 -10.40 -13.56 1.58
N LYS A 102 -9.13 -13.99 1.58
CA LYS A 102 -8.79 -15.43 1.66
C LYS A 102 -9.11 -16.03 3.03
N HIS A 103 -8.74 -15.33 4.10
CA HIS A 103 -8.93 -15.82 5.48
C HIS A 103 -9.39 -14.72 6.43
N ASN A 104 -9.92 -13.62 5.90
CA ASN A 104 -10.48 -12.48 6.64
C ASN A 104 -9.55 -11.89 7.69
N TRP A 105 -8.26 -11.81 7.40
CA TRP A 105 -7.32 -11.03 8.21
C TRP A 105 -7.48 -9.56 7.88
N SER A 106 -7.53 -8.73 8.90
CA SER A 106 -7.62 -7.29 8.73
C SER A 106 -6.37 -6.61 9.24
N PHE A 107 -5.92 -5.59 8.52
CA PHE A 107 -4.70 -4.87 8.85
C PHE A 107 -4.97 -3.38 8.81
N ASP A 108 -4.55 -2.66 9.85
CA ASP A 108 -4.51 -1.21 9.85
C ASP A 108 -3.45 -0.72 8.84
N ILE A 109 -3.83 0.13 7.88
CA ILE A 109 -2.94 0.53 6.76
C ILE A 109 -1.95 1.65 7.12
N PHE A 110 -1.99 2.18 8.34
CA PHE A 110 -1.06 3.21 8.82
C PHE A 110 0.04 2.61 9.71
N SER A 111 -0.36 1.71 10.60
CA SER A 111 0.51 1.01 11.55
C SER A 111 0.99 -0.35 11.04
N GLY A 112 0.22 -1.00 10.16
CA GLY A 112 0.44 -2.36 9.70
C GLY A 112 -0.06 -3.44 10.65
N ARG A 113 -0.64 -3.06 11.80
CA ARG A 113 -1.05 -4.00 12.84
C ARG A 113 -2.21 -4.87 12.36
N ALA A 114 -2.10 -6.18 12.54
CA ALA A 114 -3.20 -7.10 12.33
C ALA A 114 -4.24 -6.99 13.46
N ASP A 115 -5.51 -7.25 13.12
CA ASP A 115 -6.63 -7.33 14.06
C ASP A 115 -6.45 -8.43 15.11
N ARG A 116 -5.78 -9.51 14.73
CA ARG A 116 -5.44 -10.65 15.60
C ARG A 116 -4.03 -11.14 15.33
N GLY A 117 -3.59 -12.16 16.07
CA GLY A 117 -2.27 -12.80 15.87
C GLY A 117 -1.09 -11.84 16.00
N ASN A 118 0.04 -12.20 15.39
CA ASN A 118 1.28 -11.41 15.41
C ASN A 118 1.81 -11.11 13.99
N TYR A 119 0.91 -11.04 13.01
CA TYR A 119 1.27 -10.62 11.66
C TYR A 119 1.34 -9.09 11.59
N THR A 120 2.23 -8.57 10.75
CA THR A 120 2.36 -7.13 10.51
C THR A 120 2.45 -6.90 9.01
N LEU A 121 1.48 -6.17 8.48
CA LEU A 121 1.49 -5.67 7.11
C LEU A 121 2.56 -4.58 6.99
N LYS A 122 3.43 -4.66 5.99
CA LYS A 122 4.41 -3.59 5.78
C LYS A 122 3.73 -2.40 5.12
N VAL A 123 3.79 -1.26 5.81
CA VAL A 123 3.34 0.04 5.31
C VAL A 123 4.53 0.78 4.72
N TRP A 124 4.33 1.38 3.55
CA TRP A 124 5.31 2.21 2.86
C TRP A 124 5.06 3.67 3.15
N GLU A 125 6.12 4.47 3.15
CA GLU A 125 5.98 5.91 3.25
C GLU A 125 5.63 6.47 1.88
N VAL A 126 4.70 7.43 1.86
CA VAL A 126 4.25 8.14 0.66
C VAL A 126 4.62 9.61 0.80
N GLN A 127 5.15 10.20 -0.27
CA GLN A 127 5.40 11.62 -0.37
C GLN A 127 4.78 12.13 -1.68
N LEU A 128 3.97 13.18 -1.59
CA LEU A 128 3.49 13.91 -2.75
C LEU A 128 4.46 15.06 -3.04
N ARG A 129 4.89 15.19 -4.29
CA ARG A 129 5.79 16.27 -4.74
C ARG A 129 5.14 17.04 -5.86
N ASP A 130 5.23 18.37 -5.78
CA ASP A 130 4.72 19.24 -6.83
C ASP A 130 5.67 19.18 -8.05
N CYS A 131 5.13 19.03 -9.26
CA CYS A 131 5.92 18.98 -10.50
C CYS A 131 5.76 20.23 -11.39
N GLY A 132 5.24 21.33 -10.84
CA GLY A 132 5.04 22.60 -11.57
C GLY A 132 3.75 22.65 -12.40
N ASP A 133 3.06 21.53 -12.58
CA ASP A 133 1.71 21.42 -13.15
C ASP A 133 0.61 21.46 -12.06
N THR A 134 -0.66 21.39 -12.47
CA THR A 134 -1.82 21.24 -11.58
C THR A 134 -1.91 19.88 -10.87
N ASP A 135 -0.95 18.98 -11.10
CA ASP A 135 -0.92 17.62 -10.56
C ASP A 135 0.32 17.37 -9.70
N LYS A 136 0.27 16.33 -8.86
CA LYS A 136 1.35 15.95 -7.95
C LYS A 136 1.89 14.57 -8.28
N GLU A 137 3.20 14.42 -8.14
CA GLU A 137 3.86 13.13 -8.27
C GLU A 137 3.73 12.33 -6.97
N VAL A 138 3.48 11.04 -7.12
CA VAL A 138 3.46 10.08 -6.01
C VAL A 138 4.82 9.41 -5.92
N TRP A 139 5.45 9.54 -4.75
CA TRP A 139 6.72 8.92 -4.43
C TRP A 139 6.56 7.98 -3.24
N VAL A 140 7.16 6.79 -3.30
CA VAL A 140 7.10 5.79 -2.22
C VAL A 140 8.48 5.35 -1.77
N ARG A 141 8.61 4.95 -0.50
CA ARG A 141 9.79 4.26 0.03
C ARG A 141 9.41 3.28 1.14
N ARG A 142 10.28 2.28 1.37
CA ARG A 142 10.13 1.36 2.51
C ARG A 142 10.30 2.13 3.83
N LYS A 143 9.37 1.95 4.78
CA LYS A 143 9.43 2.56 6.11
C LYS A 143 10.63 2.03 6.89
N GLN A 144 11.34 2.92 7.58
CA GLN A 144 12.46 2.54 8.44
C GLN A 144 11.91 1.79 9.67
N ARG A 145 12.43 0.60 9.97
CA ARG A 145 12.27 0.03 11.31
C ARG A 145 13.08 0.92 12.25
N ILE A 146 12.39 1.77 13.02
CA ILE A 146 12.96 2.40 14.19
C ILE A 146 12.99 1.27 15.23
N GLY A 147 14.21 0.82 15.55
CA GLY A 147 14.45 -0.24 16.53
C GLY A 147 14.13 0.23 17.94
#